data_AF-A0A973DVQ2-F1
#
_entry.id   AF-A0A973DVQ2-F1
#
_cell.length_a   1.000
_cell.length_b   1.000
_cell.length_c   1.000
_cell.angle_alpha   90.00
_cell.angle_beta   90.00
_cell.angle_gamma   90.00
#
_symmetry.space_group_name_H-M   'P 1'
#
loop_
_entity.id
_entity.type
_entity.pdbx_description
1 polymer ?
#
loop_
_entity_poly.entity_id
_entity_poly.type
_entity_poly.pdbx_seq_one_letter_code
_entity_poly.pdbx_strand_id
1 'polypeptide(L)'
;MTEQKLPLWMRGVLALLALIIFAFTLPAYANPTSNPGLAILTGEAATLGSLAGAFLGRQLTLALIAGFGAMRGTATPMMIGAFGIGFFNLHDAVFLSLFGAGGPGAIAGLILGVVGLGLMLLIYRRTAA
;
A
#
# COMPACT_ATOMS: atom_id res chain seq x y z
N MET A 1 14.44 -26.26 -2.30
CA MET A 1 13.05 -26.20 -2.82
C MET A 1 13.03 -25.13 -3.90
N THR A 2 12.71 -25.48 -5.13
CA THR A 2 12.54 -24.50 -6.22
C THR A 2 11.26 -23.70 -5.94
N GLU A 3 11.39 -22.42 -5.59
CA GLU A 3 10.20 -21.58 -5.38
C GLU A 3 9.43 -21.46 -6.71
N GLN A 4 8.24 -22.05 -6.77
CA GLN A 4 7.37 -21.91 -7.92
C GLN A 4 6.93 -20.44 -8.06
N LYS A 5 6.99 -19.94 -9.29
CA LYS A 5 6.46 -18.61 -9.61
C LYS A 5 4.94 -18.65 -9.62
N LEU A 6 4.35 -17.64 -8.99
CA LEU A 6 2.92 -17.40 -8.99
C LEU A 6 2.44 -16.88 -10.36
N PRO A 7 1.16 -17.06 -10.69
CA PRO A 7 0.58 -16.59 -11.94
C PRO A 7 0.85 -15.12 -12.22
N LEU A 8 1.02 -14.79 -13.50
CA LEU A 8 1.29 -13.42 -13.94
C LEU A 8 0.21 -12.42 -13.49
N TRP A 9 -1.06 -12.81 -13.46
CA TRP A 9 -2.12 -11.92 -13.02
C TRP A 9 -1.99 -11.54 -11.54
N MET A 10 -1.59 -12.47 -10.65
CA MET A 10 -1.38 -12.15 -9.22
C MET A 10 -0.24 -11.15 -9.06
N ARG A 11 0.83 -11.35 -9.84
CA ARG A 11 1.99 -10.44 -9.88
C ARG A 11 1.60 -9.07 -10.44
N GLY A 12 0.78 -9.07 -11.49
CA GLY A 12 0.25 -7.86 -12.11
C GLY A 12 -0.63 -7.05 -11.16
N VAL A 13 -1.50 -7.70 -10.38
CA VAL A 13 -2.31 -7.02 -9.34
C VAL A 13 -1.40 -6.37 -8.30
N LEU A 14 -0.41 -7.10 -7.76
CA LEU A 14 0.52 -6.53 -6.77
C LEU A 14 1.33 -5.36 -7.34
N ALA A 15 1.80 -5.49 -8.58
CA ALA A 15 2.51 -4.41 -9.28
C ALA A 15 1.62 -3.18 -9.47
N LEU A 16 0.35 -3.38 -9.86
CA LEU A 16 -0.60 -2.29 -10.04
C LEU A 16 -0.87 -1.56 -8.72
N LEU A 17 -1.06 -2.29 -7.61
CA LEU A 17 -1.22 -1.68 -6.29
C LEU A 17 0.01 -0.84 -5.91
N ALA A 18 1.21 -1.37 -6.13
CA ALA A 18 2.44 -0.62 -5.89
C ALA A 18 2.52 0.66 -6.75
N LEU A 19 2.18 0.59 -8.04
CA LEU A 19 2.16 1.74 -8.94
C LEU A 19 1.16 2.81 -8.52
N ILE A 20 -0.03 2.41 -8.06
CA ILE A 20 -1.02 3.34 -7.52
C ILE A 20 -0.43 4.08 -6.30
N ILE A 21 0.19 3.36 -5.36
CA ILE A 21 0.82 3.99 -4.20
C ILE A 21 1.95 4.93 -4.64
N PHE A 22 2.79 4.54 -5.60
CA PHE A 22 3.84 5.42 -6.12
C PHE A 22 3.28 6.71 -6.73
N ALA A 23 2.19 6.61 -7.50
CA ALA A 23 1.56 7.76 -8.15
C ALA A 23 1.08 8.82 -7.16
N PHE A 24 0.66 8.42 -5.95
CA PHE A 24 0.26 9.36 -4.89
C PHE A 24 1.38 9.73 -3.92
N THR A 25 2.41 8.89 -3.79
CA THR A 25 3.49 9.09 -2.81
C THR A 25 4.58 10.00 -3.37
N LEU A 26 4.98 9.82 -4.63
CA LEU A 26 6.11 10.55 -5.22
C LEU A 26 5.83 12.06 -5.36
N PRO A 27 4.69 12.52 -5.91
CA PRO A 27 4.40 13.95 -5.99
C PRO A 27 4.28 14.61 -4.61
N ALA A 28 3.88 13.83 -3.60
CA ALA A 28 3.65 14.31 -2.25
C ALA A 28 4.93 14.66 -1.48
N TYR A 29 6.09 14.18 -1.91
CA TYR A 29 7.37 14.69 -1.40
C TYR A 29 7.61 16.15 -1.78
N ALA A 30 7.14 16.61 -2.94
CA ALA A 30 7.23 18.01 -3.34
C ALA A 30 6.07 18.85 -2.77
N ASN A 31 4.87 18.27 -2.71
CA ASN A 31 3.68 18.91 -2.16
C ASN A 31 2.81 17.91 -1.39
N PRO A 32 2.90 17.84 -0.05
CA PRO A 32 2.15 16.88 0.77
C PRO A 32 0.65 16.87 0.53
N THR A 33 0.04 18.03 0.23
CA THR A 33 -1.41 18.13 -0.04
C THR A 33 -1.88 17.42 -1.31
N SER A 34 -0.96 17.05 -2.21
CA SER A 34 -1.27 16.25 -3.40
C SER A 34 -1.61 14.79 -3.08
N ASN A 35 -1.26 14.30 -1.88
CA ASN A 35 -1.72 13.00 -1.40
C ASN A 35 -3.06 13.13 -0.69
N PRO A 36 -4.12 12.41 -1.10
CA PRO A 36 -5.42 12.45 -0.43
C PRO A 36 -5.37 12.10 1.06
N GLY A 37 -4.43 11.25 1.48
CA GLY A 37 -4.22 10.87 2.88
C GLY A 37 -3.54 11.95 3.74
N LEU A 38 -2.99 12.99 3.11
CA LEU A 38 -2.29 14.10 3.79
C LEU A 38 -2.96 15.46 3.57
N ALA A 39 -4.00 15.54 2.73
CA ALA A 39 -4.64 16.79 2.32
C ALA A 39 -5.21 17.62 3.49
N ILE A 40 -5.52 16.97 4.62
CA ILE A 40 -6.04 17.63 5.83
C ILE A 40 -4.95 18.10 6.80
N LEU A 41 -3.69 17.72 6.57
CA LEU A 41 -2.58 18.13 7.44
C LEU A 41 -2.23 19.59 7.18
N THR A 42 -2.05 20.35 8.25
CA THR A 42 -1.67 21.77 8.20
C THR A 42 -0.54 22.06 9.18
N GLY A 43 0.17 23.17 8.96
CA GLY A 43 1.25 23.61 9.84
C GLY A 43 2.42 22.62 9.89
N GLU A 44 2.99 22.43 11.08
CA GLU A 44 4.17 21.57 11.28
C GLU A 44 3.93 20.11 10.89
N ALA A 45 2.72 19.59 11.11
CA ALA A 45 2.35 18.22 10.77
C ALA A 45 2.40 17.94 9.25
N ALA A 46 2.22 18.97 8.42
CA ALA A 46 2.30 18.87 6.97
C ALA A 46 3.75 18.84 6.45
N THR A 47 4.76 19.08 7.30
CA THR A 47 6.15 19.12 6.89
C THR A 47 6.77 17.72 6.78
N LEU A 48 7.76 17.56 5.89
CA LEU A 48 8.46 16.29 5.70
C LEU A 48 9.30 15.86 6.91
N GLY A 49 9.64 16.78 7.82
CA GLY A 49 10.32 16.45 9.07
C GLY A 49 9.40 15.85 10.14
N SER A 50 8.10 15.75 9.86
CA SER A 50 7.06 15.39 10.82
C SER A 50 6.17 14.24 10.30
N LEU A 51 4.89 14.24 10.67
CA LEU A 51 3.89 13.23 10.35
C LEU A 51 3.77 12.95 8.84
N ALA A 52 3.77 13.98 7.99
CA ALA A 52 3.70 13.81 6.54
C ALA A 52 4.89 13.00 6.00
N GLY A 53 6.11 13.29 6.47
CA GLY A 53 7.30 12.54 6.06
C GLY A 53 7.27 11.08 6.50
N ALA A 54 6.85 10.82 7.74
CA ALA A 54 6.70 9.46 8.26
C ALA A 54 5.67 8.64 7.45
N PHE A 55 4.54 9.26 7.12
CA PHE A 55 3.52 8.63 6.27
C PHE A 55 4.05 8.31 4.87
N LEU A 56 4.70 9.27 4.20
CA LEU A 56 5.24 9.08 2.85
C LEU A 56 6.37 8.05 2.82
N GLY A 57 7.27 8.09 3.80
CA GLY A 57 8.34 7.09 3.93
C GLY A 57 7.78 5.68 4.05
N ARG A 58 6.75 5.50 4.87
CA ARG A 58 6.04 4.21 4.99
C ARG A 58 5.42 3.78 3.65
N GLN A 59 4.64 4.65 3.01
CA GLN A 59 3.99 4.32 1.74
C GLN A 59 5.02 3.95 0.65
N LEU A 60 6.14 4.68 0.60
CA LEU A 60 7.23 4.40 -0.32
C LEU A 60 7.85 3.01 -0.05
N THR A 61 8.17 2.70 1.21
CA THR A 61 8.72 1.39 1.59
C THR A 61 7.77 0.26 1.20
N LEU A 62 6.47 0.40 1.46
CA LEU A 62 5.48 -0.61 1.11
C LEU A 62 5.37 -0.83 -0.41
N ALA A 63 5.37 0.26 -1.19
CA ALA A 63 5.34 0.19 -2.64
C ALA A 63 6.60 -0.51 -3.20
N LEU A 64 7.78 -0.24 -2.64
CA LEU A 64 9.02 -0.91 -3.02
C LEU A 64 9.00 -2.41 -2.71
N ILE A 65 8.56 -2.79 -1.51
CA ILE A 65 8.45 -4.20 -1.11
C ILE A 65 7.44 -4.94 -2.01
N ALA A 66 6.29 -4.33 -2.27
CA ALA A 66 5.28 -4.90 -3.16
C ALA A 66 5.78 -5.02 -4.60
N GLY A 67 6.46 -3.98 -5.11
CA GLY A 67 7.10 -4.01 -6.43
C GLY A 67 8.14 -5.13 -6.53
N PHE A 68 9.00 -5.29 -5.52
CA PHE A 68 9.94 -6.41 -5.44
C PHE A 68 9.23 -7.76 -5.43
N GLY A 69 8.17 -7.91 -4.63
CA GLY A 69 7.34 -9.10 -4.59
C GLY A 69 6.76 -9.45 -5.96
N ALA A 70 6.20 -8.47 -6.67
CA ALA A 70 5.64 -8.65 -8.00
C ALA A 70 6.70 -9.06 -9.04
N MET A 71 7.89 -8.44 -9.00
CA MET A 71 9.01 -8.76 -9.89
C MET A 71 9.52 -10.18 -9.65
N ARG A 72 9.79 -10.56 -8.40
CA ARG A 72 10.24 -11.92 -8.06
C ARG A 72 9.19 -12.97 -8.37
N GLY A 73 7.95 -12.69 -7.98
CA GLY A 73 6.81 -13.56 -8.25
C GLY A 73 6.78 -14.85 -7.42
N THR A 74 7.59 -14.96 -6.38
CA THR A 74 7.58 -16.11 -5.47
C THR A 74 6.70 -15.83 -4.25
N ALA A 75 6.25 -16.90 -3.58
CA ALA A 75 5.23 -16.84 -2.55
C ALA A 75 5.54 -15.83 -1.43
N THR A 76 6.71 -15.96 -0.79
CA THR A 76 7.06 -15.17 0.39
C THR A 76 7.17 -13.68 0.08
N PRO A 77 7.94 -13.22 -0.93
CA PRO A 77 7.98 -11.80 -1.29
C PRO A 77 6.61 -11.23 -1.68
N MET A 78 5.79 -12.00 -2.40
CA MET A 78 4.45 -11.56 -2.79
C MET A 78 3.51 -11.44 -1.59
N MET A 79 3.54 -12.39 -0.65
CA MET A 79 2.74 -12.32 0.57
C MET A 79 3.14 -11.13 1.45
N ILE A 80 4.44 -10.87 1.62
CA ILE A 80 4.93 -9.73 2.40
C ILE A 80 4.46 -8.41 1.76
N GLY A 81 4.59 -8.28 0.43
CA GLY A 81 4.12 -7.10 -0.29
C GLY A 81 2.60 -6.90 -0.19
N ALA A 82 1.83 -7.97 -0.40
CA ALA A 82 0.38 -7.95 -0.33
C ALA A 82 -0.12 -7.64 1.10
N PHE A 83 0.53 -8.21 2.12
CA PHE A 83 0.27 -7.91 3.53
C PHE A 83 0.58 -6.44 3.85
N GLY A 84 1.76 -5.95 3.45
CA GLY A 84 2.17 -4.57 3.72
C GLY A 84 1.17 -3.56 3.15
N ILE A 85 0.80 -3.72 1.88
CA ILE A 85 -0.24 -2.88 1.26
C ILE A 85 -1.58 -3.06 1.98
N GLY A 86 -2.01 -4.31 2.18
CA GLY A 86 -3.30 -4.65 2.77
C GLY A 86 -3.48 -4.05 4.17
N PHE A 87 -2.55 -4.36 5.08
CA PHE A 87 -2.60 -3.97 6.48
C PHE A 87 -2.54 -2.45 6.66
N PHE A 88 -1.56 -1.77 6.06
CA PHE A 88 -1.36 -0.34 6.33
C PHE A 88 -2.41 0.54 5.66
N ASN A 89 -2.88 0.20 4.46
CA ASN A 89 -3.96 0.97 3.82
C ASN A 89 -5.30 0.75 4.52
N LEU A 90 -5.58 -0.47 5.03
CA LEU A 90 -6.77 -0.73 5.83
C LEU A 90 -6.70 -0.02 7.18
N HIS A 91 -5.54 -0.09 7.86
CA HIS A 91 -5.27 0.63 9.11
C HIS A 91 -5.56 2.12 8.93
N ASP A 92 -4.96 2.76 7.93
CA ASP A 92 -5.17 4.18 7.66
C ASP A 92 -6.64 4.50 7.35
N ALA A 93 -7.30 3.69 6.51
CA ALA A 93 -8.71 3.89 6.16
C ALA A 93 -9.64 3.83 7.37
N VAL A 94 -9.42 2.87 8.27
CA VAL A 94 -10.19 2.73 9.52
C VAL A 94 -9.96 3.94 10.41
N PHE A 95 -8.73 4.36 10.62
CA PHE A 95 -8.43 5.51 11.49
C PHE A 95 -8.95 6.83 10.92
N LEU A 96 -8.77 7.09 9.62
CA LEU A 96 -9.34 8.27 8.96
C LEU A 96 -10.87 8.30 9.10
N SER A 97 -11.54 7.15 8.96
CA SER A 97 -12.99 7.06 9.09
C SER A 97 -13.47 7.25 10.53
N LEU A 98 -12.81 6.62 11.51
CA LEU A 98 -13.18 6.68 12.93
C LEU A 98 -12.98 8.08 13.54
N PHE A 99 -11.98 8.83 13.07
CA PHE A 99 -11.71 10.18 13.56
C PHE A 99 -12.46 11.28 12.77
N GLY A 100 -13.50 10.92 12.01
CA GLY A 100 -14.37 11.88 11.32
C GLY A 100 -13.73 12.52 10.08
N ALA A 101 -12.50 12.13 9.72
CA ALA A 101 -11.79 12.55 8.51
C ALA A 101 -12.12 11.65 7.30
N GLY A 102 -13.32 11.07 7.28
CA GLY A 102 -13.82 10.27 6.17
C GLY A 102 -13.75 11.05 4.84
N GLY A 103 -13.57 10.34 3.74
CA GLY A 103 -13.41 10.98 2.42
C GLY A 103 -12.73 10.08 1.39
N PRO A 104 -12.35 10.65 0.23
CA PRO A 104 -11.75 9.89 -0.88
C PRO A 104 -10.51 9.10 -0.47
N GLY A 105 -9.66 9.64 0.42
CA GLY A 105 -8.47 8.95 0.93
C GLY A 105 -8.81 7.70 1.75
N ALA A 106 -9.81 7.77 2.63
CA ALA A 106 -10.25 6.63 3.43
C ALA A 106 -10.86 5.53 2.55
N ILE A 107 -11.68 5.92 1.55
CA ILE A 107 -12.28 4.97 0.59
C ILE A 107 -11.19 4.29 -0.24
N ALA A 108 -10.22 5.06 -0.76
CA ALA A 108 -9.10 4.51 -1.51
C ALA A 108 -8.27 3.54 -0.66
N GLY A 109 -7.96 3.92 0.59
CA GLY A 109 -7.25 3.05 1.53
C GLY A 109 -7.99 1.74 1.81
N LEU A 110 -9.32 1.78 1.97
CA LEU A 110 -10.15 0.60 2.18
C LEU A 110 -10.09 -0.34 0.96
N ILE A 111 -10.27 0.20 -0.24
CA ILE A 111 -10.23 -0.58 -1.50
C ILE A 111 -8.85 -1.24 -1.66
N LEU A 112 -7.77 -0.46 -1.53
CA LEU A 112 -6.41 -0.98 -1.63
C LEU A 112 -6.12 -2.04 -0.55
N GLY A 113 -6.60 -1.79 0.68
CA GLY A 113 -6.49 -2.71 1.80
C GLY A 113 -7.14 -4.07 1.52
N VAL A 114 -8.41 -4.04 1.08
CA VAL A 114 -9.18 -5.25 0.77
C VAL A 114 -8.57 -6.04 -0.39
N VAL A 115 -8.15 -5.36 -1.46
CA VAL A 115 -7.50 -6.04 -2.60
C VAL A 115 -6.16 -6.65 -2.19
N GLY A 116 -5.35 -5.95 -1.39
CA GLY A 116 -4.08 -6.45 -0.87
C GLY A 116 -4.26 -7.71 -0.01
N LEU A 117 -5.18 -7.68 0.96
CA LEU A 117 -5.46 -8.84 1.81
C LEU A 117 -6.10 -10.00 1.03
N GLY A 118 -6.99 -9.70 0.10
CA GLY A 118 -7.58 -10.70 -0.79
C GLY A 118 -6.51 -11.39 -1.64
N LEU A 119 -5.55 -10.63 -2.18
CA LEU A 119 -4.43 -11.19 -2.92
C LEU A 119 -3.54 -12.06 -2.02
N MET A 120 -3.24 -11.63 -0.80
CA MET A 120 -2.49 -12.42 0.18
C MET A 120 -3.18 -13.77 0.45
N LEU A 121 -4.49 -13.77 0.68
CA LEU A 121 -5.29 -14.99 0.91
C LEU A 121 -5.21 -15.94 -0.29
N LEU A 122 -5.30 -15.40 -1.51
CA LEU A 122 -5.23 -16.18 -2.76
C LEU A 122 -3.84 -16.81 -2.95
N ILE A 123 -2.78 -16.08 -2.61
CA ILE A 123 -1.41 -16.61 -2.63
C ILE A 123 -1.28 -17.75 -1.62
N TYR A 124 -1.71 -17.52 -0.38
CA TYR A 124 -1.64 -18.50 0.70
C TYR A 124 -2.36 -19.80 0.33
N ARG A 125 -3.60 -19.71 -0.16
CA ARG A 125 -4.39 -20.88 -0.58
C ARG A 125 -3.72 -21.69 -1.68
N ARG A 126 -2.99 -21.02 -2.58
CA ARG A 126 -2.29 -21.68 -3.68
C ARG A 126 -1.01 -22.37 -3.24
N THR A 127 -0.36 -21.87 -2.19
CA THR A 127 0.92 -22.40 -1.70
C THR A 127 0.75 -23.43 -0.59
N ALA A 128 -0.42 -23.43 0.07
CA ALA A 128 -0.79 -24.41 1.08
C ALA A 128 -1.46 -25.67 0.50
N ALA A 129 -1.87 -25.63 -0.77
CA ALA A 129 -2.39 -26.75 -1.55
C ALA A 129 -1.26 -27.43 -2.34
#